data_AF-A0A7C1AXS7-F1
#
_entry.id   AF-A0A7C1AXS7-F1
#
_cell.length_a   1.000
_cell.length_b   1.000
_cell.length_c   1.000
_cell.angle_alpha   90.00
_cell.angle_beta   90.00
_cell.angle_gamma   90.00
#
_symmetry.space_group_name_H-M   'P 1'
#
loop_
_entity.id
_entity.type
_entity.pdbx_description
1 polymer ?
#
loop_
_entity_poly.entity_id
_entity_poly.type
_entity_poly.pdbx_seq_one_letter_code
_entity_poly.pdbx_strand_id
1 'polypeptide(L)'
;MKISFKFNQLPSTIAASLTNFAFYRDLIRRPVSEAFIYLSILVLIPVLLFTGVQVYELNKLMTRITDSLKGNLPALRIEKGEIIMDGVEGDTFRFETENEFTVSDWLIITNYFGTSPDRETNLAIRKKKDGEPLTTGEEGLLAKFDLASERAGQAEDWINANFPTQEDIITSAEIDKLLAESPPISPQVAQLLKETGHFNNFVFLVDLTTDDPQLPPGIMGFALSKNSYMINTPLMPKKIELDKDLSTVINDDILTSWRKSFIFQVVPIIALFVFLVSYVIMLLIILGGSALAGLTASFMKKPLPFRQVFALAIYAITPAIAFILLSLLLMLIKVQIGYTMIIFLALYIVYIITATRKCADNAVGVIVEK
;
A
#
# COMPACT_ATOMS: atom_id res chain seq x y z
N MET A 1 -6.21 7.80 35.16
CA MET A 1 -4.76 7.51 34.99
C MET A 1 -4.14 8.69 34.24
N LYS A 2 -3.29 9.51 34.87
CA LYS A 2 -2.66 10.67 34.20
C LYS A 2 -1.50 10.15 33.33
N ILE A 3 -1.59 10.34 32.02
CA ILE A 3 -0.48 10.10 31.08
C ILE A 3 0.59 11.16 31.39
N SER A 4 1.77 10.74 31.84
CA SER A 4 2.83 11.65 32.32
C SER A 4 3.88 12.00 31.27
N PHE A 5 3.78 11.42 30.07
CA PHE A 5 4.77 11.59 29.02
C PHE A 5 4.84 13.04 28.56
N LYS A 6 5.95 13.72 28.90
CA LYS A 6 6.18 15.09 28.46
C LYS A 6 6.95 15.05 27.14
N PHE A 7 6.37 15.60 26.07
CA PHE A 7 7.00 15.64 24.75
C PHE A 7 8.38 16.32 24.73
N ASN A 8 8.66 17.24 25.66
CA ASN A 8 9.98 17.85 25.80
C ASN A 8 11.08 16.89 26.30
N GLN A 9 10.72 15.69 26.80
CA GLN A 9 11.68 14.64 27.20
C GLN A 9 12.05 13.69 26.05
N LEU A 10 11.44 13.85 24.87
CA LEU A 10 11.66 12.97 23.73
C LEU A 10 13.13 12.97 23.26
N PRO A 11 13.81 14.12 23.10
CA PRO A 11 15.21 14.14 22.66
C PRO A 11 16.12 13.43 23.67
N SER A 12 15.91 13.65 24.97
CA SER A 12 16.65 12.95 26.02
C SER A 12 16.37 11.45 26.06
N THR A 13 15.15 11.03 25.72
CA THR A 13 14.76 9.60 25.68
C THR A 13 15.42 8.90 24.51
N ILE A 14 15.42 9.52 23.32
CA ILE A 14 16.13 9.01 22.14
C ILE A 14 17.63 8.95 22.41
N ALA A 15 18.24 10.05 22.84
CA ALA A 15 19.68 10.12 23.13
C ALA A 15 20.10 9.07 24.16
N ALA A 16 19.34 8.91 25.26
CA ALA A 16 19.66 7.95 26.30
C ALA A 16 19.44 6.49 25.84
N SER A 17 18.43 6.21 25.02
CA SER A 17 18.24 4.86 24.43
C SER A 17 19.37 4.44 23.48
N LEU A 18 20.03 5.41 22.84
CA LEU A 18 21.17 5.20 21.94
C LEU A 18 22.50 5.04 22.68
N THR A 19 22.68 5.73 23.81
CA THR A 19 24.01 5.93 24.42
C THR A 19 24.17 5.33 25.82
N ASN A 20 23.08 5.01 26.50
CA ASN A 20 23.12 4.62 27.90
C ASN A 20 22.28 3.38 28.19
N PHE A 21 22.91 2.20 28.26
CA PHE A 21 22.21 0.97 28.62
C PHE A 21 21.60 0.98 30.04
N ALA A 22 22.06 1.86 30.95
CA ALA A 22 21.43 2.04 32.26
C ALA A 22 20.09 2.79 32.17
N PHE A 23 19.82 3.50 31.07
CA PHE A 23 18.53 4.15 30.80
C PHE A 23 17.39 3.13 30.69
N TYR A 24 17.66 1.95 30.12
CA TYR A 24 16.68 0.87 29.97
C TYR A 24 16.19 0.34 31.33
N ARG A 25 17.00 0.44 32.38
CA ARG A 25 16.62 0.10 33.76
C ARG A 25 15.52 1.02 34.29
N ASP A 26 15.65 2.31 34.02
CA ASP A 26 14.73 3.33 34.52
C ASP A 26 13.42 3.33 33.70
N LEU A 27 13.48 2.87 32.46
CA LEU A 27 12.33 2.67 31.56
C LEU A 27 11.43 1.50 31.94
N ILE A 28 11.98 0.41 32.51
CA ILE A 28 11.21 -0.75 32.99
C ILE A 28 10.17 -0.36 34.07
N ARG A 29 10.42 0.72 34.79
CA ARG A 29 9.53 1.24 35.84
C ARG A 29 8.41 2.12 35.28
N ARG A 30 8.53 2.59 34.03
CA ARG A 30 7.55 3.49 33.39
C ARG A 30 6.30 2.74 32.92
N PRO A 31 5.13 3.38 32.89
CA PRO A 31 3.89 2.74 32.44
C PRO A 31 3.98 2.32 30.97
N VAL A 32 3.35 1.19 30.63
CA VAL A 32 3.37 0.62 29.26
C VAL A 32 2.80 1.60 28.22
N SER A 33 1.86 2.45 28.63
CA SER A 33 1.31 3.50 27.80
C SER A 33 2.39 4.45 27.25
N GLU A 34 3.46 4.72 28.00
CA GLU A 34 4.58 5.55 27.52
C GLU A 34 5.40 4.84 26.45
N ALA A 35 5.54 3.51 26.54
CA ALA A 35 6.19 2.71 25.51
C ALA A 35 5.37 2.70 24.21
N PHE A 36 4.04 2.62 24.29
CA PHE A 36 3.16 2.77 23.11
C PHE A 36 3.25 4.17 22.50
N ILE A 37 3.24 5.23 23.30
CA ILE A 37 3.42 6.61 22.79
C ILE A 37 4.76 6.75 22.08
N TYR A 38 5.83 6.24 22.70
CA TYR A 38 7.17 6.26 22.11
C TYR A 38 7.23 5.46 20.80
N LEU A 39 6.61 4.28 20.76
CA LEU A 39 6.48 3.47 19.55
C LEU A 39 5.75 4.23 18.44
N SER A 40 4.61 4.86 18.72
CA SER A 40 3.87 5.66 17.74
C SER A 40 4.75 6.77 17.15
N ILE A 41 5.56 7.43 17.98
CA ILE A 41 6.47 8.49 17.52
C ILE A 41 7.60 7.93 16.66
N LEU A 42 8.16 6.78 17.05
CA LEU A 42 9.17 6.10 16.24
C LEU A 42 8.62 5.61 14.89
N VAL A 43 7.35 5.22 14.82
CA VAL A 43 6.68 4.80 13.58
C VAL A 43 6.40 6.00 12.67
N LEU A 44 6.10 7.18 13.22
CA LEU A 44 5.81 8.37 12.40
C LEU A 44 6.97 8.79 11.50
N ILE A 45 8.22 8.66 11.95
CA ILE A 45 9.40 9.05 11.18
C ILE A 45 9.54 8.26 9.86
N PRO A 46 9.61 6.90 9.87
CA PRO A 46 9.65 6.12 8.64
C PRO A 46 8.37 6.32 7.82
N VAL A 47 7.21 6.48 8.45
CA VAL A 47 5.96 6.76 7.72
C VAL A 47 6.06 8.05 6.90
N LEU A 48 6.56 9.14 7.48
CA LEU A 48 6.75 10.40 6.75
C LEU A 48 7.75 10.23 5.58
N LEU A 49 8.85 9.51 5.79
CA LEU A 49 9.84 9.27 4.74
C LEU A 49 9.31 8.40 3.61
N PHE A 50 8.75 7.23 3.92
CA PHE A 50 8.18 6.33 2.92
C PHE A 50 6.99 6.95 2.20
N THR A 51 6.12 7.68 2.90
CA THR A 51 5.05 8.47 2.27
C THR A 51 5.65 9.50 1.32
N GLY A 52 6.70 10.22 1.74
CA GLY A 52 7.40 11.19 0.88
C GLY A 52 7.96 10.57 -0.40
N VAL A 53 8.59 9.39 -0.30
CA VAL A 53 9.12 8.64 -1.45
C VAL A 53 8.00 8.19 -2.39
N GLN A 54 6.93 7.62 -1.85
CA GLN A 54 5.77 7.16 -2.63
C GLN A 54 5.07 8.33 -3.34
N VAL A 55 4.91 9.47 -2.65
CA VAL A 55 4.33 10.69 -3.25
C VAL A 55 5.25 11.28 -4.31
N TYR A 56 6.57 11.20 -4.14
CA TYR A 56 7.54 11.62 -5.14
C TYR A 56 7.45 10.76 -6.40
N GLU A 57 7.43 9.43 -6.27
CA GLU A 57 7.27 8.52 -7.41
C GLU A 57 5.91 8.70 -8.10
N LEU A 58 4.83 8.88 -7.32
CA LEU A 58 3.52 9.23 -7.87
C LEU A 58 3.57 10.54 -8.67
N ASN A 59 4.19 11.59 -8.13
CA ASN A 59 4.31 12.86 -8.84
C ASN A 59 5.14 12.73 -10.13
N LYS A 60 6.20 11.92 -10.12
CA LYS A 60 7.02 11.61 -11.29
C LYS A 60 6.23 10.84 -12.35
N LEU A 61 5.42 9.86 -11.94
CA LEU A 61 4.51 9.13 -12.81
C LEU A 61 3.48 10.08 -13.44
N MET A 62 2.79 10.86 -12.61
CA MET A 62 1.77 11.79 -13.10
C MET A 62 2.35 12.88 -13.99
N THR A 63 3.58 13.32 -13.76
CA THR A 63 4.27 14.27 -14.65
C THR A 63 4.51 13.65 -16.02
N ARG A 64 5.04 12.42 -16.07
CA ARG A 64 5.21 11.67 -17.32
C ARG A 64 3.89 11.51 -18.08
N ILE A 65 2.82 11.14 -17.38
CA ILE A 65 1.48 11.03 -17.97
C ILE A 65 1.01 12.38 -18.53
N THR A 66 1.08 13.46 -17.74
CA THR A 66 0.63 14.78 -18.21
C THR A 66 1.44 15.26 -19.40
N ASP A 67 2.75 15.03 -19.42
CA ASP A 67 3.62 15.43 -20.52
C ASP A 67 3.31 14.62 -21.79
N SER A 68 3.04 13.31 -21.65
CA SER A 68 2.58 12.48 -22.77
C SER A 68 1.20 12.91 -23.31
N LEU A 69 0.32 13.43 -22.46
CA LEU A 69 -0.98 13.94 -22.90
C LEU A 69 -0.85 15.24 -23.71
N LYS A 70 0.07 16.15 -23.35
CA LYS A 70 0.21 17.46 -24.03
C LYS A 70 0.44 17.39 -25.55
N GLY A 71 1.00 16.29 -26.06
CA GLY A 71 1.21 16.07 -27.50
C GLY A 71 0.17 15.19 -28.18
N ASN A 72 -0.67 14.49 -27.40
CA ASN A 72 -1.59 13.45 -27.91
C ASN A 72 -3.06 13.73 -27.60
N LEU A 73 -3.35 14.73 -26.76
CA LEU A 73 -4.71 15.12 -26.38
C LEU A 73 -5.39 15.83 -27.56
N PRO A 74 -6.64 15.44 -27.91
CA PRO A 74 -7.44 16.24 -28.83
C PRO A 74 -7.74 17.60 -28.22
N ALA A 75 -8.08 18.59 -29.05
CA ALA A 75 -8.48 19.89 -28.55
C ALA A 75 -9.80 19.73 -27.78
N LEU A 76 -9.77 20.00 -26.48
CA LEU A 76 -10.93 19.87 -25.60
C LEU A 76 -11.31 21.25 -25.05
N ARG A 77 -12.60 21.57 -25.05
CA ARG A 77 -13.12 22.78 -24.41
C ARG A 77 -14.38 22.48 -23.61
N ILE A 78 -14.61 23.28 -22.59
CA ILE A 78 -15.83 23.28 -21.79
C ILE A 78 -16.62 24.51 -22.20
N GLU A 79 -17.86 24.32 -22.63
CA GLU A 79 -18.79 25.42 -22.92
C GLU A 79 -20.10 25.17 -22.19
N LYS A 80 -20.51 26.13 -21.35
CA LYS A 80 -21.76 26.06 -20.56
C LYS A 80 -21.89 24.75 -19.74
N GLY A 81 -20.78 24.27 -19.20
CA GLY A 81 -20.72 23.02 -18.44
C GLY A 81 -20.73 21.74 -19.27
N GLU A 82 -20.60 21.81 -20.60
CA GLU A 82 -20.48 20.65 -21.48
C GLU A 82 -19.07 20.54 -22.07
N ILE A 83 -18.52 19.32 -22.11
CA ILE A 83 -17.23 19.02 -22.74
C ILE A 83 -17.44 18.82 -24.24
N ILE A 84 -16.64 19.52 -25.03
CA ILE A 84 -16.61 19.47 -26.48
C ILE A 84 -15.22 19.02 -26.91
N MET A 85 -15.17 18.03 -27.82
CA MET A 85 -13.94 17.55 -28.45
C MET A 85 -13.88 18.06 -29.89
N ASP A 86 -12.91 18.93 -30.15
CA ASP A 86 -12.70 19.55 -31.46
C ASP A 86 -11.69 18.74 -32.28
N GLY A 87 -11.97 18.56 -33.58
CA GLY A 87 -11.00 18.05 -34.55
C GLY A 87 -10.79 16.53 -34.56
N VAL A 88 -11.66 15.75 -33.91
CA VAL A 88 -11.66 14.27 -33.98
C VAL A 88 -13.03 13.79 -34.46
N GLU A 89 -13.04 12.86 -35.42
CA GLU A 89 -14.26 12.12 -35.78
C GLU A 89 -14.54 11.07 -34.70
N GLY A 90 -15.41 11.41 -33.74
CA GLY A 90 -15.87 10.48 -32.70
C GLY A 90 -16.27 11.18 -31.41
N ASP A 91 -17.07 10.49 -30.59
CA ASP A 91 -17.48 10.96 -29.26
C ASP A 91 -16.60 10.37 -28.14
N THR A 92 -15.59 9.57 -28.50
CA THR A 92 -14.72 8.88 -27.54
C THR A 92 -13.24 9.03 -27.89
N PHE A 93 -12.40 9.22 -26.86
CA PHE A 93 -10.94 9.22 -26.96
C PHE A 93 -10.36 8.46 -25.77
N ARG A 94 -9.44 7.53 -26.01
CA ARG A 94 -8.76 6.78 -24.96
C ARG A 94 -7.25 6.85 -25.17
N PHE A 95 -6.55 7.33 -24.15
CA PHE A 95 -5.10 7.28 -24.05
C PHE A 95 -4.73 6.41 -22.86
N GLU A 96 -3.79 5.50 -23.07
CA GLU A 96 -3.35 4.55 -22.06
C GLU A 96 -1.83 4.56 -22.00
N THR A 97 -1.27 4.77 -20.80
CA THR A 97 0.18 4.61 -20.61
C THR A 97 0.49 3.21 -20.18
N GLU A 98 1.45 2.61 -20.86
CA GLU A 98 2.02 1.34 -20.51
C GLU A 98 2.93 1.46 -19.28
N ASN A 99 2.65 0.65 -18.26
CA ASN A 99 3.50 0.50 -17.09
C ASN A 99 4.13 -0.89 -17.06
N GLU A 100 5.35 -0.96 -16.53
CA GLU A 100 6.03 -2.21 -16.20
C GLU A 100 5.48 -2.77 -14.88
N PHE A 101 5.23 -4.08 -14.83
CA PHE A 101 4.81 -4.80 -13.62
C PHE A 101 5.33 -6.23 -13.63
N THR A 102 5.32 -6.89 -12.48
CA THR A 102 5.78 -8.28 -12.39
C THR A 102 4.66 -9.26 -12.76
N VAL A 103 5.03 -10.44 -13.24
CA VAL A 103 4.09 -11.55 -13.42
C VAL A 103 3.36 -11.89 -12.12
N SER A 104 4.03 -11.77 -10.96
CA SER A 104 3.43 -11.94 -9.64
C SER A 104 2.28 -10.96 -9.39
N ASP A 105 2.46 -9.67 -9.71
CA ASP A 105 1.40 -8.67 -9.58
C ASP A 105 0.20 -9.01 -10.45
N TRP A 106 0.44 -9.48 -11.67
CA TRP A 106 -0.62 -9.89 -12.59
C TRP A 106 -1.42 -11.09 -12.08
N LEU A 107 -0.74 -12.09 -11.51
CA LEU A 107 -1.37 -13.25 -10.86
C LEU A 107 -2.23 -12.82 -9.66
N ILE A 108 -1.73 -11.91 -8.81
CA ILE A 108 -2.47 -11.39 -7.65
C ILE A 108 -3.77 -10.73 -8.12
N ILE A 109 -3.70 -9.88 -9.15
CA ILE A 109 -4.86 -9.18 -9.69
C ILE A 109 -5.84 -10.19 -10.28
N THR A 110 -5.38 -11.12 -11.12
CA THR A 110 -6.21 -12.17 -11.73
C THR A 110 -6.96 -12.99 -10.68
N ASN A 111 -6.26 -13.38 -9.60
CA ASN A 111 -6.86 -14.10 -8.49
C ASN A 111 -7.87 -13.26 -7.70
N TYR A 112 -7.62 -11.97 -7.52
CA TYR A 112 -8.57 -11.07 -6.86
C TYR A 112 -9.94 -11.05 -7.56
N PHE A 113 -9.96 -11.02 -8.89
CA PHE A 113 -11.19 -11.06 -9.69
C PHE A 113 -11.96 -12.39 -9.59
N GLY A 114 -11.26 -13.50 -9.34
CA GLY A 114 -11.88 -14.83 -9.21
C GLY A 114 -12.32 -15.21 -7.80
N THR A 115 -11.72 -14.62 -6.76
CA THR A 115 -11.79 -15.15 -5.39
C THR A 115 -12.35 -14.19 -4.35
N SER A 116 -12.70 -12.95 -4.72
CA SER A 116 -13.24 -11.95 -3.80
C SER A 116 -14.76 -11.81 -3.92
N PRO A 117 -15.56 -12.60 -3.17
CA PRO A 117 -17.01 -12.51 -3.22
C PRO A 117 -17.47 -11.17 -2.62
N ASP A 118 -18.48 -10.56 -3.23
CA ASP A 118 -19.18 -9.44 -2.63
C ASP A 118 -19.95 -9.85 -1.36
N ARG A 119 -20.55 -8.87 -0.68
CA ARG A 119 -21.26 -9.12 0.58
C ARG A 119 -22.43 -10.09 0.42
N GLU A 120 -23.17 -10.01 -0.67
CA GLU A 120 -24.37 -10.83 -0.92
C GLU A 120 -23.98 -12.27 -1.24
N THR A 121 -22.95 -12.45 -2.06
CA THR A 121 -22.33 -13.73 -2.36
C THR A 121 -21.77 -14.38 -1.10
N ASN A 122 -21.09 -13.62 -0.23
CA ASN A 122 -20.62 -14.14 1.07
C ASN A 122 -21.76 -14.62 1.97
N LEU A 123 -22.90 -13.94 1.98
CA LEU A 123 -24.08 -14.37 2.73
C LEU A 123 -24.65 -15.68 2.15
N ALA A 124 -24.73 -15.78 0.81
CA ALA A 124 -25.14 -17.01 0.13
C ALA A 124 -24.18 -18.19 0.43
N ILE A 125 -22.86 -17.96 0.44
CA ILE A 125 -21.85 -18.97 0.80
C ILE A 125 -22.08 -19.47 2.22
N ARG A 126 -22.31 -18.56 3.19
CA ARG A 126 -22.58 -18.93 4.59
C ARG A 126 -23.87 -19.74 4.72
N LYS A 127 -24.97 -19.27 4.13
CA LYS A 127 -26.24 -20.01 4.12
C LYS A 127 -26.11 -21.41 3.56
N LYS A 128 -25.42 -21.56 2.42
CA LYS A 128 -25.13 -22.86 1.82
C LYS A 128 -24.33 -23.77 2.76
N LYS A 129 -23.34 -23.21 3.46
CA LYS A 129 -22.52 -23.94 4.44
C LYS A 129 -23.31 -24.36 5.68
N ASP A 130 -24.23 -23.51 6.12
CA ASP A 130 -25.07 -23.72 7.30
C ASP A 130 -26.31 -24.59 6.98
N GLY A 131 -26.50 -25.00 5.71
CA GLY A 131 -27.60 -25.83 5.26
C GLY A 131 -28.94 -25.10 5.13
N GLU A 132 -28.92 -23.76 5.12
CA GLU A 132 -30.11 -22.94 4.92
C GLU A 132 -30.55 -22.96 3.44
N PRO A 133 -31.87 -22.92 3.16
CA PRO A 133 -32.36 -22.83 1.78
C PRO A 133 -31.95 -21.49 1.15
N LEU A 134 -31.42 -21.58 -0.07
CA LEU A 134 -31.04 -20.42 -0.87
C LEU A 134 -32.23 -19.93 -1.71
N THR A 135 -32.31 -18.63 -1.91
CA THR A 135 -33.18 -18.05 -2.94
C THR A 135 -32.58 -18.25 -4.32
N THR A 136 -33.40 -18.22 -5.38
CA THR A 136 -32.93 -18.32 -6.77
C THR A 136 -31.90 -17.23 -7.13
N GLY A 137 -32.01 -16.05 -6.52
CA GLY A 137 -31.01 -14.99 -6.67
C GLY A 137 -29.65 -15.36 -6.06
N GLU A 138 -29.65 -15.94 -4.85
CA GLU A 138 -28.44 -16.38 -4.16
C GLU A 138 -27.76 -17.57 -4.87
N GLU A 139 -28.54 -18.50 -5.43
CA GLU A 139 -28.01 -19.58 -6.27
C GLU A 139 -27.34 -19.04 -7.54
N GLY A 140 -27.95 -18.04 -8.18
CA GLY A 140 -27.38 -17.35 -9.34
C GLY A 140 -26.08 -16.61 -9.01
N LEU A 141 -25.98 -15.99 -7.83
CA LEU A 141 -24.75 -15.35 -7.36
C LEU A 141 -23.63 -16.36 -7.12
N LEU A 142 -23.94 -17.49 -6.47
CA LEU A 142 -22.96 -18.56 -6.22
C LEU A 142 -22.46 -19.16 -7.53
N ALA A 143 -23.35 -19.45 -8.49
CA ALA A 143 -22.95 -20.00 -9.78
C ALA A 143 -22.04 -19.02 -10.56
N LYS A 144 -22.31 -17.71 -10.50
CA LYS A 144 -21.43 -16.69 -11.08
C LYS A 144 -20.06 -16.65 -10.40
N PHE A 145 -20.04 -16.77 -9.07
CA PHE A 145 -18.81 -16.77 -8.30
C PHE A 145 -17.95 -18.02 -8.58
N ASP A 146 -18.55 -19.20 -8.59
CA ASP A 146 -17.88 -20.45 -8.93
C ASP A 146 -17.29 -20.40 -10.35
N LEU A 147 -18.04 -19.86 -11.32
CA LEU A 147 -17.57 -19.66 -12.69
C LEU A 147 -16.43 -18.64 -12.79
N ALA A 148 -16.47 -17.55 -12.01
CA ALA A 148 -15.38 -16.57 -11.95
C ALA A 148 -14.11 -17.19 -11.37
N SER A 149 -14.23 -18.01 -10.32
CA SER A 149 -13.11 -18.73 -9.72
C SER A 149 -12.50 -19.75 -10.69
N GLU A 150 -13.33 -20.47 -11.45
CA GLU A 150 -12.84 -21.41 -12.48
C GLU A 150 -12.05 -20.68 -13.57
N ARG A 151 -12.57 -19.55 -14.07
CA ARG A 151 -11.90 -18.74 -15.10
C ARG A 151 -10.59 -18.15 -14.61
N ALA A 152 -10.53 -17.70 -13.35
CA ALA A 152 -9.29 -17.20 -12.75
C ALA A 152 -8.23 -18.31 -12.65
N GLY A 153 -8.62 -19.54 -12.27
CA GLY A 153 -7.73 -20.69 -12.29
C GLY A 153 -7.18 -21.00 -13.69
N GLN A 154 -8.04 -20.98 -14.71
CA GLN A 154 -7.60 -21.16 -16.11
C GLN A 154 -6.67 -20.04 -16.59
N ALA A 155 -6.90 -18.80 -16.15
CA ALA A 155 -6.04 -17.66 -16.45
C ALA A 155 -4.67 -17.81 -15.77
N GLU A 156 -4.64 -18.23 -14.49
CA GLU A 156 -3.41 -18.50 -13.75
C GLU A 156 -2.59 -19.62 -14.40
N ASP A 157 -3.22 -20.72 -14.82
CA ASP A 157 -2.55 -21.80 -15.53
C ASP A 157 -1.92 -21.31 -16.84
N TRP A 158 -2.64 -20.46 -17.58
CA TRP A 158 -2.12 -19.85 -18.81
C TRP A 158 -0.93 -18.92 -18.54
N ILE A 159 -1.00 -18.07 -17.50
CA ILE A 159 0.10 -17.17 -17.12
C ILE A 159 1.33 -18.01 -16.77
N ASN A 160 1.18 -19.00 -15.88
CA ASN A 160 2.29 -19.84 -15.45
C ASN A 160 2.92 -20.66 -16.59
N ALA A 161 2.13 -21.04 -17.60
CA ALA A 161 2.63 -21.76 -18.77
C ALA A 161 3.49 -20.88 -19.70
N ASN A 162 3.18 -19.58 -19.80
CA ASN A 162 3.91 -18.65 -20.67
C ASN A 162 4.99 -17.85 -19.94
N PHE A 163 4.87 -17.70 -18.62
CA PHE A 163 5.79 -16.96 -17.74
C PHE A 163 6.25 -17.84 -16.58
N PRO A 164 7.33 -18.63 -16.75
CA PRO A 164 7.79 -19.55 -15.71
C PRO A 164 8.43 -18.84 -14.50
N THR A 165 8.81 -17.57 -14.62
CA THR A 165 9.40 -16.78 -13.54
C THR A 165 8.43 -15.67 -13.11
N GLN A 166 8.03 -15.68 -11.83
CA GLN A 166 7.06 -14.70 -11.31
C GLN A 166 7.62 -13.27 -11.17
N GLU A 167 8.94 -13.13 -11.15
CA GLU A 167 9.64 -11.85 -11.05
C GLU A 167 9.94 -11.22 -12.42
N ASP A 168 9.56 -11.87 -13.52
CA ASP A 168 9.73 -11.30 -14.85
C ASP A 168 8.91 -10.01 -14.96
N ILE A 169 9.57 -8.95 -15.46
CA ILE A 169 8.96 -7.65 -15.70
C ILE A 169 8.33 -7.69 -17.09
N ILE A 170 7.03 -7.40 -17.14
CA ILE A 170 6.23 -7.43 -18.36
C ILE A 170 5.42 -6.14 -18.50
N THR A 171 4.87 -5.96 -19.69
CA THR A 171 4.04 -4.81 -20.08
C THR A 171 2.72 -5.28 -20.72
N SER A 172 1.73 -4.38 -20.78
CA SER A 172 0.44 -4.68 -21.42
C SER A 172 0.55 -5.03 -22.91
N ALA A 173 1.48 -4.43 -23.65
CA ALA A 173 1.68 -4.71 -25.07
C ALA A 173 2.31 -6.09 -25.29
N GLU A 174 3.20 -6.53 -24.40
CA GLU A 174 3.72 -7.89 -24.42
C GLU A 174 2.61 -8.92 -24.16
N ILE A 175 1.68 -8.61 -23.25
CA ILE A 175 0.49 -9.44 -23.01
C ILE A 175 -0.39 -9.48 -24.26
N ASP A 176 -0.71 -8.32 -24.85
CA ASP A 176 -1.55 -8.25 -26.05
C ASP A 176 -0.93 -9.04 -27.22
N LYS A 177 0.39 -8.93 -27.39
CA LYS A 177 1.14 -9.70 -28.39
C LYS A 177 1.06 -11.20 -28.09
N LEU A 178 1.29 -11.60 -26.84
CA LEU A 178 1.28 -13.00 -26.44
C LEU A 178 -0.12 -13.61 -26.52
N LEU A 179 -1.18 -12.87 -26.20
CA LEU A 179 -2.57 -13.30 -26.37
C LEU A 179 -2.93 -13.53 -27.84
N ALA A 180 -2.32 -12.77 -28.77
CA ALA A 180 -2.48 -12.98 -30.19
C ALA A 180 -1.71 -14.21 -30.71
N GLU A 181 -0.53 -14.49 -30.15
CA GLU A 181 0.33 -15.61 -30.54
C GLU A 181 -0.08 -16.95 -29.90
N SER A 182 -0.55 -16.91 -28.65
CA SER A 182 -0.87 -18.07 -27.80
C SER A 182 -2.21 -17.85 -27.07
N PRO A 183 -3.35 -17.75 -27.78
CA PRO A 183 -4.62 -17.44 -27.15
C PRO A 183 -5.05 -18.52 -26.14
N PRO A 184 -5.64 -18.15 -24.99
CA PRO A 184 -6.20 -19.12 -24.05
C PRO A 184 -7.42 -19.83 -24.65
N ILE A 185 -7.81 -20.95 -24.04
CA ILE A 185 -8.87 -21.83 -24.54
C ILE A 185 -10.24 -21.14 -24.61
N SER A 186 -10.51 -20.21 -23.69
CA SER A 186 -11.80 -19.51 -23.58
C SER A 186 -11.67 -18.02 -23.93
N PRO A 187 -12.58 -17.45 -24.74
CA PRO A 187 -12.65 -16.01 -24.98
C PRO A 187 -12.86 -15.19 -23.70
N GLN A 188 -13.57 -15.74 -22.72
CA GLN A 188 -13.79 -15.08 -21.43
C GLN A 188 -12.51 -15.06 -20.58
N VAL A 189 -11.67 -16.08 -20.70
CA VAL A 189 -10.34 -16.10 -20.07
C VAL A 189 -9.40 -15.12 -20.78
N ALA A 190 -9.43 -15.04 -22.11
CA ALA A 190 -8.68 -14.03 -22.87
C ALA A 190 -9.06 -12.60 -22.45
N GLN A 191 -10.36 -12.34 -22.30
CA GLN A 191 -10.85 -11.06 -21.82
C GLN A 191 -10.38 -10.77 -20.40
N LEU A 192 -10.47 -11.74 -19.48
CA LEU A 192 -9.98 -11.59 -18.11
C LEU A 192 -8.47 -11.29 -18.08
N LEU A 193 -7.66 -12.05 -18.82
CA LEU A 193 -6.21 -11.84 -18.92
C LEU A 193 -5.88 -10.45 -19.46
N LYS A 194 -6.61 -9.99 -20.49
CA LYS A 194 -6.46 -8.64 -21.02
C LYS A 194 -6.84 -7.57 -19.99
N GLU A 195 -8.02 -7.68 -19.36
CA GLU A 195 -8.47 -6.70 -18.37
C GLU A 195 -7.50 -6.59 -17.18
N THR A 196 -6.99 -7.73 -16.71
CA THR A 196 -6.06 -7.81 -15.58
C THR A 196 -4.63 -7.38 -15.97
N GLY A 197 -4.19 -7.64 -17.20
CA GLY A 197 -2.88 -7.23 -17.71
C GLY A 197 -2.78 -5.73 -17.97
N HIS A 198 -3.91 -5.10 -18.29
CA HIS A 198 -4.01 -3.64 -18.42
C HIS A 198 -4.29 -2.94 -17.09
N PHE A 199 -4.50 -3.67 -15.99
CA PHE A 199 -4.89 -3.12 -14.69
C PHE A 199 -3.89 -2.11 -14.13
N ASN A 200 -2.59 -2.33 -14.39
CA ASN A 200 -1.51 -1.48 -13.91
C ASN A 200 -1.30 -0.22 -14.76
N ASN A 201 -1.98 -0.09 -15.90
CA ASN A 201 -1.84 1.07 -16.76
C ASN A 201 -2.57 2.29 -16.19
N PHE A 202 -2.20 3.47 -16.67
CA PHE A 202 -2.98 4.68 -16.43
C PHE A 202 -3.85 4.96 -17.65
N VAL A 203 -5.14 5.20 -17.44
CA VAL A 203 -6.09 5.49 -18.52
C VAL A 203 -6.59 6.93 -18.42
N PHE A 204 -6.49 7.66 -19.53
CA PHE A 204 -7.19 8.91 -19.78
C PHE A 204 -8.29 8.65 -20.81
N LEU A 205 -9.54 8.81 -20.41
CA LEU A 205 -10.72 8.58 -21.23
C LEU A 205 -11.50 9.88 -21.42
N VAL A 206 -11.95 10.16 -22.63
CA VAL A 206 -13.03 11.09 -22.93
C VAL A 206 -14.14 10.25 -23.53
N ASP A 207 -15.33 10.34 -22.97
CA ASP A 207 -16.52 9.69 -23.51
C ASP A 207 -17.72 10.62 -23.36
N LEU A 208 -18.08 11.26 -24.47
CA LEU A 208 -19.17 12.23 -24.55
C LEU A 208 -20.54 11.56 -24.75
N THR A 209 -20.59 10.24 -24.88
CA THR A 209 -21.83 9.48 -25.09
C THR A 209 -22.58 9.19 -23.79
N THR A 210 -21.90 9.31 -22.65
CA THR A 210 -22.42 8.97 -21.33
C THR A 210 -22.10 10.07 -20.31
N ASP A 211 -22.95 10.16 -19.28
CA ASP A 211 -22.68 11.00 -18.11
C ASP A 211 -21.75 10.29 -17.10
N ASP A 212 -21.63 8.97 -17.19
CA ASP A 212 -20.83 8.09 -16.32
C ASP A 212 -19.90 7.19 -17.15
N PRO A 213 -18.74 7.70 -17.59
CA PRO A 213 -17.75 6.92 -18.29
C PRO A 213 -17.19 5.83 -17.38
N GLN A 214 -17.28 4.58 -17.81
CA GLN A 214 -16.74 3.46 -17.04
C GLN A 214 -15.26 3.28 -17.37
N LEU A 215 -14.42 3.69 -16.43
CA LEU A 215 -13.04 3.20 -16.41
C LEU A 215 -13.03 1.74 -15.94
N PRO A 216 -12.13 0.89 -16.46
CA PRO A 216 -12.06 -0.48 -16.01
C PRO A 216 -11.82 -0.54 -14.49
N PRO A 217 -12.43 -1.51 -13.80
CA PRO A 217 -12.37 -1.59 -12.34
C PRO A 217 -10.92 -1.70 -11.85
N GLY A 218 -10.59 -0.87 -10.86
CA GLY A 218 -9.28 -0.85 -10.20
C GLY A 218 -8.13 -0.21 -10.99
N ILE A 219 -8.40 0.32 -12.18
CA ILE A 219 -7.43 1.13 -12.93
C ILE A 219 -7.38 2.57 -12.40
N MET A 220 -6.18 3.10 -12.17
CA MET A 220 -6.00 4.53 -11.93
C MET A 220 -6.23 5.32 -13.23
N GLY A 221 -7.10 6.32 -13.20
CA GLY A 221 -7.38 7.06 -14.42
C GLY A 221 -8.13 8.37 -14.24
N PHE A 222 -8.13 9.15 -15.31
CA PHE A 222 -9.02 10.30 -15.49
C PHE A 222 -10.03 9.97 -16.57
N ALA A 223 -11.31 10.23 -16.30
CA ALA A 223 -12.34 10.16 -17.33
C ALA A 223 -13.08 11.50 -17.43
N LEU A 224 -13.33 11.95 -18.64
CA LEU A 224 -14.13 13.12 -18.98
C LEU A 224 -15.43 12.63 -19.60
N SER A 225 -16.55 13.07 -19.04
CA SER A 225 -17.90 12.78 -19.53
C SER A 225 -18.52 14.03 -20.16
N LYS A 226 -19.74 13.93 -20.66
CA LYS A 226 -20.43 15.08 -21.28
C LYS A 226 -20.44 16.33 -20.40
N ASN A 227 -20.61 16.20 -19.09
CA ASN A 227 -20.82 17.31 -18.15
C ASN A 227 -20.04 17.16 -16.84
N SER A 228 -19.10 16.22 -16.76
CA SER A 228 -18.37 15.94 -15.53
C SER A 228 -16.98 15.42 -15.83
N TYR A 229 -16.13 15.42 -14.81
CA TYR A 229 -14.90 14.65 -14.84
C TYR A 229 -14.82 13.74 -13.63
N MET A 230 -14.28 12.55 -13.84
CA MET A 230 -14.06 11.55 -12.83
C MET A 230 -12.57 11.35 -12.62
N ILE A 231 -12.18 11.39 -11.36
CA ILE A 231 -10.87 10.91 -10.90
C ILE A 231 -11.08 9.51 -10.36
N ASN A 232 -10.65 8.49 -11.10
CA ASN A 232 -10.72 7.12 -10.62
C ASN A 232 -9.47 6.80 -9.80
N THR A 233 -9.63 6.84 -8.48
CA THR A 233 -8.70 6.15 -7.60
C THR A 233 -9.34 4.79 -7.26
N PRO A 234 -8.61 3.66 -7.29
CA PRO A 234 -9.17 2.32 -7.14
C PRO A 234 -10.06 2.11 -5.90
N LEU A 235 -9.89 2.94 -4.87
CA LEU A 235 -10.63 2.87 -3.61
C LEU A 235 -11.73 3.93 -3.47
N MET A 236 -11.63 5.06 -4.19
CA MET A 236 -12.55 6.18 -4.12
C MET A 236 -12.63 6.89 -5.47
N PRO A 237 -13.43 6.38 -6.43
CA PRO A 237 -13.76 7.16 -7.61
C PRO A 237 -14.49 8.43 -7.20
N LYS A 238 -14.05 9.58 -7.69
CA LYS A 238 -14.67 10.87 -7.41
C LYS A 238 -15.13 11.52 -8.71
N LYS A 239 -16.44 11.54 -8.91
CA LYS A 239 -17.10 12.33 -9.96
C LYS A 239 -17.25 13.78 -9.50
N ILE A 240 -16.95 14.72 -10.39
CA ILE A 240 -17.08 16.16 -10.17
C ILE A 240 -17.85 16.72 -11.35
N GLU A 241 -19.05 17.20 -11.10
CA GLU A 241 -19.89 17.87 -12.10
C GLU A 241 -19.29 19.23 -12.46
N LEU A 242 -19.35 19.57 -13.75
CA LEU A 242 -18.94 20.87 -14.25
C LEU A 242 -20.03 21.90 -13.96
N ASP A 243 -19.61 23.09 -13.58
CA ASP A 243 -20.53 24.22 -13.42
C ASP A 243 -21.10 24.62 -14.79
N LYS A 244 -22.40 24.90 -14.85
CA LYS A 244 -23.11 25.33 -16.06
C LYS A 244 -22.64 26.70 -16.55
N ASP A 245 -22.06 27.50 -15.67
CA ASP A 245 -21.47 28.79 -16.03
C ASP A 245 -20.00 28.66 -16.46
N LEU A 246 -19.39 27.47 -16.36
CA LEU A 246 -18.00 27.25 -16.74
C LEU A 246 -17.86 27.28 -18.27
N SER A 247 -16.99 28.14 -18.75
CA SER A 247 -16.53 28.13 -20.15
C SER A 247 -15.01 28.31 -20.16
N THR A 248 -14.28 27.27 -20.57
CA THR A 248 -12.81 27.27 -20.56
C THR A 248 -12.26 26.29 -21.59
N VAL A 249 -11.07 26.56 -22.11
CA VAL A 249 -10.33 25.58 -22.92
C VAL A 249 -9.55 24.66 -21.98
N ILE A 250 -9.58 23.36 -22.23
CA ILE A 250 -8.72 22.39 -21.54
C ILE A 250 -7.31 22.54 -22.13
N ASN A 251 -6.48 23.27 -21.40
CA ASN A 251 -5.10 23.55 -21.74
C ASN A 251 -4.13 22.90 -20.73
N ASP A 252 -2.83 23.11 -20.93
CA ASP A 252 -1.76 22.65 -20.05
C ASP A 252 -1.94 23.02 -18.56
N ASP A 253 -2.54 24.17 -18.28
CA ASP A 253 -2.77 24.64 -16.91
C ASP A 253 -3.85 23.80 -16.23
N ILE A 254 -4.91 23.43 -16.96
CA ILE A 254 -5.97 22.54 -16.46
C ILE A 254 -5.42 21.13 -16.21
N LEU A 255 -4.62 20.58 -17.13
CA LEU A 255 -3.95 19.29 -16.92
C LEU A 255 -3.05 19.31 -15.67
N THR A 256 -2.32 20.40 -15.47
CA THR A 256 -1.48 20.59 -14.27
C THR A 256 -2.32 20.68 -12.99
N SER A 257 -3.48 21.33 -13.06
CA SER A 257 -4.43 21.44 -11.94
C SER A 257 -5.01 20.06 -11.58
N TRP A 258 -5.44 19.29 -12.57
CA TRP A 258 -5.93 17.92 -12.37
C TRP A 258 -4.88 17.02 -11.74
N ARG A 259 -3.64 17.06 -12.23
CA ARG A 259 -2.52 16.35 -11.61
C ARG A 259 -2.37 16.68 -10.12
N LYS A 260 -2.38 17.96 -9.75
CA LYS A 260 -2.27 18.38 -8.34
C LYS A 260 -3.45 17.86 -7.52
N SER A 261 -4.66 17.92 -8.07
CA SER A 261 -5.88 17.40 -7.42
C SER A 261 -5.79 15.89 -7.19
N PHE A 262 -5.32 15.13 -8.20
CA PHE A 262 -5.10 13.68 -8.09
C PHE A 262 -4.13 13.35 -6.96
N ILE A 263 -2.94 13.97 -6.98
CA ILE A 263 -1.91 13.73 -5.96
C ILE A 263 -2.47 14.06 -4.57
N PHE A 264 -3.15 15.19 -4.42
CA PHE A 264 -3.72 15.60 -3.14
C PHE A 264 -4.77 14.62 -2.59
N GLN A 265 -5.56 13.98 -3.46
CA GLN A 265 -6.54 12.97 -3.05
C GLN A 265 -5.89 11.63 -2.68
N VAL A 266 -4.81 11.25 -3.37
CA VAL A 266 -4.12 9.97 -3.16
C VAL A 266 -3.14 10.02 -1.97
N VAL A 267 -2.53 11.18 -1.68
CA VAL A 267 -1.54 11.35 -0.60
C VAL A 267 -2.06 10.86 0.78
N PRO A 268 -3.27 11.21 1.24
CA PRO A 268 -3.79 10.70 2.52
C PRO A 268 -3.95 9.18 2.54
N ILE A 269 -4.32 8.57 1.40
CA ILE A 269 -4.49 7.12 1.27
C ILE A 269 -3.13 6.43 1.39
N ILE A 270 -2.13 6.92 0.66
CA ILE A 270 -0.74 6.44 0.76
C ILE A 270 -0.25 6.57 2.20
N ALA A 271 -0.43 7.75 2.82
CA ALA A 271 0.03 7.99 4.19
C ALA A 271 -0.61 7.03 5.19
N LEU A 272 -1.93 6.80 5.08
CA LEU A 272 -2.65 5.88 5.95
C LEU A 272 -2.21 4.42 5.74
N PHE A 273 -2.05 4.00 4.49
CA PHE A 273 -1.61 2.64 4.16
C PHE A 273 -0.19 2.38 4.66
N VAL A 274 0.75 3.29 4.36
CA VAL A 274 2.14 3.23 4.83
C VAL A 274 2.18 3.22 6.36
N PHE A 275 1.36 4.05 7.03
CA PHE A 275 1.23 4.03 8.48
C PHE A 275 0.79 2.67 9.01
N LEU A 276 -0.28 2.09 8.46
CA LEU A 276 -0.84 0.84 8.95
C LEU A 276 0.14 -0.33 8.75
N VAL A 277 0.73 -0.46 7.56
CA VAL A 277 1.74 -1.49 7.26
C VAL A 277 2.97 -1.32 8.16
N SER A 278 3.52 -0.10 8.26
CA SER A 278 4.69 0.18 9.10
C SER A 278 4.42 -0.14 10.57
N TYR A 279 3.22 0.21 11.06
CA TYR A 279 2.82 -0.04 12.43
C TYR A 279 2.69 -1.54 12.73
N VAL A 280 2.09 -2.33 11.82
CA VAL A 280 1.98 -3.79 11.96
C VAL A 280 3.34 -4.45 11.94
N ILE A 281 4.21 -4.11 10.99
CA ILE A 281 5.57 -4.66 10.90
C ILE A 281 6.36 -4.34 12.17
N MET A 282 6.31 -3.09 12.63
CA MET A 282 6.97 -2.66 13.86
C MET A 282 6.47 -3.41 15.09
N LEU A 283 5.15 -3.61 15.21
CA LEU A 283 4.59 -4.44 16.27
C LEU A 283 5.11 -5.88 16.22
N LEU A 284 5.18 -6.50 15.04
CA LEU A 284 5.74 -7.85 14.89
C LEU A 284 7.21 -7.93 15.31
N ILE A 285 8.03 -6.94 14.93
CA ILE A 285 9.44 -6.85 15.33
C ILE A 285 9.56 -6.69 16.86
N ILE A 286 8.69 -5.90 17.48
CA ILE A 286 8.68 -5.69 18.93
C ILE A 286 8.21 -6.95 19.67
N LEU A 287 7.19 -7.64 19.17
CA LEU A 287 6.74 -8.91 19.74
C LEU A 287 7.83 -9.98 19.63
N GLY A 288 8.49 -10.09 18.47
CA GLY A 288 9.63 -10.99 18.28
C GLY A 288 10.81 -10.64 19.19
N GLY A 289 11.14 -9.37 19.31
CA GLY A 289 12.17 -8.89 20.24
C GLY A 289 11.82 -9.11 21.70
N SER A 290 10.55 -9.01 22.05
CA SER A 290 10.04 -9.33 23.39
C SER A 290 10.22 -10.82 23.66
N ALA A 291 9.87 -11.70 22.72
CA ALA A 291 10.10 -13.13 22.87
C ALA A 291 11.61 -13.44 23.07
N LEU A 292 12.49 -12.79 22.30
CA LEU A 292 13.94 -12.94 22.43
C LEU A 292 14.47 -12.47 23.80
N ALA A 293 13.99 -11.32 24.30
CA ALA A 293 14.32 -10.82 25.62
C ALA A 293 13.83 -11.77 26.73
N GLY A 294 12.60 -12.30 26.61
CA GLY A 294 12.06 -13.32 27.53
C GLY A 294 12.89 -14.61 27.56
N LEU A 295 13.30 -15.10 26.39
CA LEU A 295 14.20 -16.25 26.27
C LEU A 295 15.57 -15.96 26.91
N THR A 296 16.17 -14.80 26.61
CA THR A 296 17.46 -14.38 27.17
C THR A 296 17.41 -14.33 28.69
N ALA A 297 16.37 -13.70 29.26
CA ALA A 297 16.15 -13.63 30.70
C ALA A 297 15.97 -15.02 31.34
N SER A 298 15.28 -15.92 30.64
CA SER A 298 15.07 -17.31 31.08
C SER A 298 16.36 -18.12 31.09
N PHE A 299 17.20 -18.00 30.06
CA PHE A 299 18.53 -18.61 30.02
C PHE A 299 19.45 -18.09 31.15
N MET A 300 19.28 -16.84 31.55
CA MET A 300 19.98 -16.26 32.69
C MET A 300 19.39 -16.64 34.05
N LYS A 301 18.33 -17.46 34.09
CA LYS A 301 17.58 -17.83 35.31
C LYS A 301 17.02 -16.64 36.09
N LYS A 302 16.75 -15.53 35.40
CA LYS A 302 16.25 -14.27 35.99
C LYS A 302 15.02 -13.81 35.20
N PRO A 303 13.85 -14.45 35.39
CA PRO A 303 12.67 -14.15 34.59
C PRO A 303 12.21 -12.70 34.80
N LEU A 304 11.87 -12.04 33.69
CA LEU A 304 11.33 -10.68 33.70
C LEU A 304 9.84 -10.72 33.33
N PRO A 305 8.97 -9.93 34.00
CA PRO A 305 7.58 -9.83 33.61
C PRO A 305 7.41 -9.27 32.20
N PHE A 306 6.38 -9.73 31.49
CA PHE A 306 6.12 -9.37 30.08
C PHE A 306 6.15 -7.86 29.81
N ARG A 307 5.60 -7.04 30.72
CA ARG A 307 5.65 -5.57 30.65
C ARG A 307 7.08 -5.03 30.49
N GLN A 308 8.05 -5.60 31.20
CA GLN A 308 9.44 -5.15 31.20
C GLN A 308 10.15 -5.58 29.92
N VAL A 309 9.88 -6.82 29.50
CA VAL A 309 10.38 -7.42 28.27
C VAL A 309 9.88 -6.64 27.03
N PHE A 310 8.60 -6.25 27.04
CA PHE A 310 7.99 -5.44 25.99
C PHE A 310 8.57 -4.01 25.93
N ALA A 311 8.73 -3.36 27.08
CA ALA A 311 9.38 -2.05 27.15
C ALA A 311 10.82 -2.12 26.62
N LEU A 312 11.60 -3.13 27.03
CA LEU A 312 12.96 -3.34 26.53
C LEU A 312 12.99 -3.46 25.00
N ALA A 313 12.11 -4.28 24.41
CA ALA A 313 12.02 -4.44 22.96
C ALA A 313 11.68 -3.12 22.24
N ILE A 314 10.74 -2.33 22.77
CA ILE A 314 10.36 -1.03 22.21
C ILE A 314 11.53 -0.05 22.21
N TYR A 315 12.28 0.07 23.31
CA TYR A 315 13.37 1.04 23.35
C TYR A 315 14.59 0.55 22.56
N ALA A 316 14.83 -0.77 22.53
CA ALA A 316 15.96 -1.38 21.83
C ALA A 316 15.84 -1.30 20.31
N ILE A 317 14.66 -0.99 19.78
CA ILE A 317 14.48 -0.73 18.34
C ILE A 317 15.02 0.62 17.91
N THR A 318 15.20 1.58 18.84
CA THR A 318 15.63 2.95 18.52
C THR A 318 16.96 3.03 17.77
N PRO A 319 18.04 2.34 18.20
CA PRO A 319 19.31 2.33 17.47
C PRO A 319 19.20 1.72 16.09
N ALA A 320 18.37 0.70 15.95
CA ALA A 320 18.15 0.01 14.68
C ALA A 320 17.38 0.92 13.70
N ILE A 321 16.34 1.62 14.17
CA ILE A 321 15.64 2.64 13.37
C ILE A 321 16.56 3.80 13.02
N ALA A 322 17.33 4.32 13.98
CA ALA A 322 18.29 5.40 13.71
C ALA A 322 19.32 4.99 12.64
N PHE A 323 19.76 3.74 12.65
CA PHE A 323 20.62 3.18 11.61
C PHE A 323 19.90 3.11 10.26
N ILE A 324 18.65 2.61 10.19
CA ILE A 324 17.87 2.62 8.94
C ILE A 324 17.70 4.04 8.41
N LEU A 325 17.40 5.02 9.27
CA LEU A 325 17.26 6.41 8.87
C LEU A 325 18.57 6.97 8.29
N LEU A 326 19.70 6.63 8.92
CA LEU A 326 21.02 6.96 8.40
C LEU A 326 21.28 6.26 7.06
N SER A 327 20.95 4.97 6.93
CA SER A 327 21.09 4.21 5.69
C SER A 327 20.21 4.74 4.56
N LEU A 328 18.98 5.17 4.85
CA LEU A 328 18.09 5.83 3.89
C LEU A 328 18.66 7.20 3.43
N LEU A 329 19.24 7.97 4.37
CA LEU A 329 20.00 9.19 4.05
C LEU A 329 21.20 8.90 3.14
N LEU A 330 21.89 7.78 3.36
CA LEU A 330 23.00 7.32 2.51
C LEU A 330 22.52 6.69 1.18
N MET A 331 21.30 6.15 1.12
CA MET A 331 20.67 5.66 -0.13
C MET A 331 20.34 6.79 -1.10
N LEU A 332 20.05 8.00 -0.61
CA LEU A 332 20.03 9.19 -1.46
C LEU A 332 21.37 9.40 -2.21
N ILE A 333 22.44 8.74 -1.76
CA ILE A 333 23.80 8.72 -2.33
C ILE A 333 24.11 7.38 -3.05
N LYS A 334 23.10 6.58 -3.42
CA LYS A 334 23.19 5.33 -4.21
C LYS A 334 23.96 4.14 -3.57
N VAL A 335 23.76 3.86 -2.28
CA VAL A 335 24.29 2.64 -1.61
C VAL A 335 23.22 1.53 -1.54
N GLN A 336 23.57 0.25 -1.80
CA GLN A 336 22.63 -0.88 -1.96
C GLN A 336 21.91 -1.34 -0.65
N ILE A 337 20.65 -1.80 -0.82
CA ILE A 337 19.63 -2.01 0.23
C ILE A 337 19.77 -3.32 1.01
N GLY A 338 20.23 -4.42 0.38
CA GLY A 338 20.15 -5.77 0.96
C GLY A 338 20.88 -5.93 2.31
N TYR A 339 22.03 -5.30 2.48
CA TYR A 339 22.80 -5.36 3.73
C TYR A 339 22.15 -4.58 4.88
N THR A 340 21.29 -3.60 4.59
CA THR A 340 20.71 -2.71 5.60
C THR A 340 19.76 -3.45 6.53
N MET A 341 18.93 -4.36 6.00
CA MET A 341 17.99 -5.16 6.80
C MET A 341 18.71 -6.17 7.71
N ILE A 342 19.79 -6.78 7.21
CA ILE A 342 20.62 -7.71 7.99
C ILE A 342 21.30 -6.96 9.15
N ILE A 343 21.88 -5.78 8.87
CA ILE A 343 22.53 -4.95 9.90
C ILE A 343 21.50 -4.43 10.91
N PHE A 344 20.32 -4.01 10.45
CA PHE A 344 19.21 -3.63 11.33
C PHE A 344 18.86 -4.74 12.32
N LEU A 345 18.65 -5.96 11.82
CA LEU A 345 18.26 -7.11 12.64
C LEU A 345 19.38 -7.48 13.62
N ALA A 346 20.64 -7.48 13.15
CA ALA A 346 21.80 -7.77 13.99
C ALA A 346 21.95 -6.74 15.13
N LEU A 347 21.86 -5.45 14.82
CA LEU A 347 21.92 -4.38 15.83
C LEU A 347 20.78 -4.51 16.83
N TYR A 348 19.55 -4.74 16.36
CA TYR A 348 18.39 -4.91 17.23
C TYR A 348 18.55 -6.10 18.19
N ILE A 349 18.99 -7.26 17.68
CA ILE A 349 19.26 -8.45 18.48
C ILE A 349 20.34 -8.18 19.54
N VAL A 350 21.47 -7.59 19.14
CA VAL A 350 22.57 -7.27 20.05
C VAL A 350 22.12 -6.31 21.15
N TYR A 351 21.35 -5.28 20.81
CA TYR A 351 20.81 -4.33 21.77
C TYR A 351 19.82 -4.98 22.73
N ILE A 352 18.91 -5.83 22.23
CA ILE A 352 17.97 -6.58 23.07
C ILE A 352 18.71 -7.46 24.07
N ILE A 353 19.67 -8.26 23.62
CA ILE A 353 20.40 -9.20 24.48
C ILE A 353 21.18 -8.41 25.54
N THR A 354 21.86 -7.34 25.13
CA THR A 354 22.70 -6.51 26.03
C THR A 354 21.84 -5.77 27.06
N ALA A 355 20.72 -5.17 26.63
CA ALA A 355 19.79 -4.48 27.52
C ALA A 355 19.12 -5.46 28.50
N THR A 356 18.73 -6.64 28.01
CA THR A 356 18.13 -7.70 28.85
C THR A 356 19.09 -8.20 29.90
N ARG A 357 20.34 -8.51 29.53
CA ARG A 357 21.40 -8.93 30.47
C ARG A 357 21.58 -7.91 31.60
N LYS A 358 21.73 -6.64 31.23
CA LYS A 358 21.97 -5.56 32.18
C LYS A 358 20.78 -5.28 33.10
N CYS A 359 19.56 -5.52 32.64
CA CYS A 359 18.36 -5.39 33.45
C CYS A 359 18.17 -6.60 34.38
N ALA A 360 18.40 -7.81 33.89
CA ALA A 360 18.34 -9.04 34.67
C ALA A 360 19.35 -9.02 35.84
N ASP A 361 20.57 -8.54 35.60
CA ASP A 361 21.62 -8.51 36.64
C ASP A 361 21.30 -7.64 37.85
N ASN A 362 20.49 -6.60 37.68
CA ASN A 362 20.11 -5.69 38.76
C ASN A 362 18.74 -6.00 39.39
N ALA A 363 17.94 -6.89 38.79
CA ALA A 363 16.65 -7.31 39.35
C ALA A 363 16.80 -8.13 40.65
N VAL A 364 17.95 -8.81 40.84
CA VAL A 364 18.26 -9.61 42.03
C VAL A 364 18.53 -8.73 43.27
N GLY A 365 18.99 -7.49 43.08
CA GLY A 365 19.27 -6.58 44.21
C GLY A 365 18.03 -6.00 44.90
N VAL A 366 16.84 -6.12 44.31
CA VAL A 366 15.60 -5.48 44.81
C VAL A 366 14.58 -6.49 45.34
N ILE A 367 14.75 -7.79 45.05
CA ILE A 367 13.90 -8.85 45.64
C ILE A 367 14.40 -9.25 47.04
N VAL A 368 15.63 -8.90 47.41
CA VAL A 368 16.19 -9.13 48.75
C VAL A 368 15.83 -8.01 49.74
N GLU A 369 15.35 -6.85 49.27
CA GLU A 369 14.73 -5.81 50.11
C GLU A 369 13.22 -5.79 49.92
N LYS A 370 12.54 -6.85 50.38
CA LYS A 370 11.15 -6.76 50.84
C LYS A 370 10.90 -7.73 51.98
#